data_AF-A0A955IRU9-F1
#
_entry.id   AF-A0A955IRU9-F1
#
_cell.length_a   1.000
_cell.length_b   1.000
_cell.length_c   1.000
_cell.angle_alpha   90.00
_cell.angle_beta   90.00
_cell.angle_gamma   90.00
#
_symmetry.space_group_name_H-M   'P 1'
#
loop_
_entity.id
_entity.type
_entity.pdbx_description
1 polymer ?
#
loop_
_entity_poly.entity_id
_entity_poly.type
_entity_poly.pdbx_seq_one_letter_code
_entity_poly.pdbx_strand_id
1 'polypeptide(L)'
;MNPHLMTLVGGEALSDVETEALFGEILTGALDDAQIGAALAMLQLRGPTVEEVVGAARSMRAHVTPIPIGPGGRVVVDTCGTGGAPKTFNVSTLSAIVAASASDRLAFAKHGNRSRTGRGSAEVLQALGVNIDASPERQAACLDACGVCFCFAVHHHPAMKHAIGARRSLGFPTLFNLLGPLTNPARASRQVIGVYAPHLVEMLANAQVGLGAERAIIAHSEDGLDELSTTAPNKVAHVRDGSVSFQTLDATTLGLARATVEDLR
;
A
#
# COMPACT_ATOMS: atom_id res chain seq x y z
N MET A 1 23.96 16.63 -14.88
CA MET A 1 23.87 15.16 -14.84
C MET A 1 23.40 14.79 -13.45
N ASN A 2 22.27 14.10 -13.32
CA ASN A 2 21.65 13.83 -12.03
C ASN A 2 22.53 12.84 -11.23
N PRO A 3 22.97 13.17 -10.00
CA PRO A 3 23.89 12.33 -9.23
C PRO A 3 23.27 10.98 -8.84
N HIS A 4 21.98 10.95 -8.50
CA HIS A 4 21.29 9.70 -8.15
C HIS A 4 21.23 8.73 -9.33
N LEU A 5 21.01 9.24 -10.55
CA LEU A 5 21.07 8.41 -11.75
C LEU A 5 22.47 7.82 -11.99
N MET A 6 23.54 8.57 -11.68
CA MET A 6 24.91 8.06 -11.83
C MET A 6 25.20 6.90 -10.87
N THR A 7 24.74 6.99 -9.62
CA THR A 7 24.82 5.88 -8.66
C THR A 7 24.09 4.64 -9.18
N LEU A 8 22.86 4.81 -9.70
CA LEU A 8 22.08 3.70 -10.26
C LEU A 8 22.74 3.09 -11.51
N VAL A 9 23.35 3.90 -12.37
CA VAL A 9 24.12 3.41 -13.55
C VAL A 9 25.32 2.57 -13.13
N GLY A 10 25.94 2.88 -11.98
CA GLY A 10 26.99 2.07 -11.37
C GLY A 10 26.51 0.72 -10.82
N GLY A 11 25.18 0.47 -10.79
CA GLY A 11 24.59 -0.71 -10.16
C GLY A 11 24.52 -0.61 -8.64
N GLU A 12 24.77 0.56 -8.07
CA GLU A 12 24.78 0.80 -6.63
C GLU A 12 23.35 1.09 -6.11
N ALA A 13 23.13 0.83 -4.82
CA ALA A 13 21.89 1.18 -4.14
C ALA A 13 21.96 2.61 -3.62
N LEU A 14 20.82 3.30 -3.63
CA LEU A 14 20.67 4.59 -2.96
C LEU A 14 20.31 4.37 -1.49
N SER A 15 20.79 5.25 -0.62
CA SER A 15 20.26 5.36 0.75
C SER A 15 18.79 5.81 0.76
N ASP A 16 18.15 5.73 1.92
CA ASP A 16 16.77 6.22 2.09
C ASP A 16 16.66 7.74 1.82
N VAL A 17 17.63 8.53 2.28
CA VAL A 17 17.69 9.98 2.05
C VAL A 17 17.88 10.31 0.56
N GLU A 18 18.79 9.62 -0.12
CA GLU A 18 19.01 9.83 -1.55
C GLU A 18 17.81 9.39 -2.39
N THR A 19 17.14 8.30 -1.99
CA THR A 19 15.94 7.84 -2.67
C THR A 19 14.77 8.79 -2.45
N GLU A 20 14.63 9.34 -1.25
CA GLU A 20 13.63 10.38 -0.95
C GLU A 20 13.83 11.62 -1.83
N ALA A 21 15.09 12.06 -1.99
CA ALA A 21 15.46 13.16 -2.88
C ALA A 21 15.14 12.86 -4.34
N LEU A 22 15.58 11.72 -4.87
CA LEU A 22 15.28 11.29 -6.24
C LEU A 22 13.77 11.23 -6.50
N PHE A 23 13.00 10.61 -5.61
CA PHE A 23 11.54 10.56 -5.76
C PHE A 23 10.90 11.94 -5.61
N GLY A 24 11.50 12.86 -4.86
CA GLY A 24 11.07 14.26 -4.80
C GLY A 24 11.25 14.97 -6.14
N GLU A 25 12.38 14.76 -6.82
CA GLU A 25 12.62 15.29 -8.17
C GLU A 25 11.61 14.71 -9.18
N ILE A 26 11.30 13.42 -9.09
CA ILE A 26 10.26 12.77 -9.92
C ILE A 26 8.90 13.41 -9.66
N LEU A 27 8.50 13.55 -8.39
CA LEU A 27 7.16 14.01 -7.98
C LEU A 27 6.95 15.52 -8.17
N THR A 28 8.02 16.30 -8.30
CA THR A 28 7.98 17.73 -8.63
C THR A 28 8.11 18.02 -10.13
N GLY A 29 8.35 16.99 -10.95
CA GLY A 29 8.52 17.13 -12.39
C GLY A 29 9.88 17.72 -12.81
N ALA A 30 10.90 17.59 -11.95
CA ALA A 30 12.26 18.01 -12.25
C ALA A 30 12.99 17.05 -13.22
N LEU A 31 12.49 15.82 -13.36
CA LEU A 31 12.99 14.82 -14.29
C LEU A 31 12.01 14.60 -15.46
N ASP A 32 12.57 14.33 -16.64
CA ASP A 32 11.80 13.92 -17.81
C ASP A 32 11.46 12.42 -17.81
N ASP A 33 10.57 12.00 -18.72
CA ASP A 33 10.13 10.60 -18.80
C ASP A 33 11.27 9.61 -19.06
N ALA A 34 12.34 10.02 -19.76
CA ALA A 34 13.48 9.16 -20.04
C ALA A 34 14.32 8.92 -18.78
N GLN A 35 14.56 9.98 -18.01
CA GLN A 35 15.26 9.92 -16.72
C GLN A 35 14.48 9.10 -15.69
N ILE A 36 13.16 9.32 -15.59
CA ILE A 36 12.28 8.55 -14.71
C ILE A 36 12.28 7.07 -15.13
N GLY A 37 12.13 6.80 -16.42
CA GLY A 37 12.16 5.44 -16.97
C GLY A 37 13.47 4.72 -16.65
N ALA A 38 14.60 5.41 -16.83
CA ALA A 38 15.93 4.87 -16.51
C ALA A 38 16.06 4.54 -15.01
N ALA A 39 15.71 5.46 -14.13
CA ALA A 39 15.76 5.24 -12.68
C ALA A 39 14.95 4.00 -12.28
N LEU A 40 13.68 3.94 -12.70
CA LEU A 40 12.78 2.85 -12.34
C LEU A 40 13.22 1.50 -12.93
N ALA A 41 13.75 1.48 -14.15
CA ALA A 41 14.26 0.26 -14.77
C ALA A 41 15.51 -0.26 -14.04
N MET A 42 16.44 0.61 -13.65
CA MET A 42 17.65 0.21 -12.92
C MET A 42 17.32 -0.30 -11.51
N LEU A 43 16.43 0.38 -10.78
CA LEU A 43 15.93 -0.08 -9.48
C LEU A 43 15.26 -1.46 -9.61
N GLN A 44 14.42 -1.64 -10.63
CA GLN A 44 13.71 -2.90 -10.85
C GLN A 44 14.65 -4.04 -11.26
N LEU A 45 15.66 -3.75 -12.09
CA LEU A 45 16.64 -4.73 -12.56
C LEU A 45 17.50 -5.27 -11.40
N ARG A 46 17.99 -4.39 -10.52
CA ARG A 46 18.75 -4.79 -9.33
C ARG A 46 17.87 -5.45 -8.28
N GLY A 47 16.63 -5.01 -8.16
CA GLY A 47 15.77 -5.28 -7.02
C GLY A 47 15.93 -4.18 -5.97
N PRO A 48 14.86 -3.46 -5.60
CA PRO A 48 14.94 -2.35 -4.66
C PRO A 48 15.29 -2.83 -3.25
N THR A 49 16.08 -2.04 -2.52
CA THR A 49 16.38 -2.30 -1.11
C THR A 49 15.26 -1.79 -0.19
N VAL A 50 15.30 -2.17 1.09
CA VAL A 50 14.38 -1.63 2.10
C VAL A 50 14.53 -0.11 2.21
N GLU A 51 15.75 0.41 2.22
CA GLU A 51 16.03 1.85 2.31
C GLU A 51 15.42 2.62 1.14
N GLU A 52 15.49 2.06 -0.07
CA GLU A 52 14.91 2.66 -1.27
C GLU A 52 13.38 2.69 -1.21
N VAL A 53 12.76 1.61 -0.72
CA VAL A 53 11.31 1.56 -0.48
C VAL A 53 10.91 2.62 0.56
N VAL A 54 11.67 2.75 1.65
CA VAL A 54 11.42 3.73 2.72
C VAL A 54 11.53 5.16 2.19
N GLY A 55 12.62 5.50 1.50
CA GLY A 55 12.83 6.84 0.94
C GLY A 55 11.77 7.24 -0.09
N ALA A 56 11.43 6.32 -1.00
CA ALA A 56 10.37 6.54 -1.97
C ALA A 56 9.00 6.73 -1.30
N ALA A 57 8.68 5.95 -0.27
CA ALA A 57 7.44 6.09 0.49
C ALA A 57 7.39 7.41 1.29
N ARG A 58 8.50 7.87 1.89
CA ARG A 58 8.59 9.18 2.56
C ARG A 58 8.32 10.32 1.59
N SER A 59 8.95 10.29 0.42
CA SER A 59 8.72 11.29 -0.62
C SER A 59 7.25 11.33 -1.08
N MET A 60 6.63 10.16 -1.29
CA MET A 60 5.20 10.05 -1.59
C MET A 60 4.31 10.62 -0.47
N ARG A 61 4.64 10.35 0.81
CA ARG A 61 3.92 10.89 1.98
C ARG A 61 4.10 12.41 2.11
N ALA A 62 5.23 12.97 1.69
CA ALA A 62 5.47 14.42 1.70
C ALA A 62 4.62 15.15 0.64
N HIS A 63 4.27 14.48 -0.46
CA HIS A 63 3.49 15.04 -1.57
C HIS A 63 2.01 14.59 -1.57
N VAL A 64 1.56 13.92 -0.51
CA VAL A 64 0.17 13.46 -0.40
C VAL A 64 -0.75 14.63 -0.04
N THR A 65 -1.96 14.65 -0.61
CA THR A 65 -3.05 15.49 -0.08
C THR A 65 -3.65 14.76 1.14
N PRO A 66 -3.46 15.25 2.36
CA PRO A 66 -3.85 14.52 3.56
C PRO A 66 -5.35 14.59 3.82
N ILE A 67 -5.84 13.66 4.64
CA ILE A 67 -7.17 13.74 5.24
C ILE A 67 -7.03 14.43 6.59
N PRO A 68 -7.83 15.47 6.90
CA PRO A 68 -7.74 16.16 8.18
C PRO A 68 -8.30 15.26 9.30
N ILE A 69 -7.42 14.74 10.16
CA ILE A 69 -7.82 13.94 11.34
C ILE A 69 -7.56 14.78 12.58
N GLY A 70 -8.60 14.94 13.42
CA GLY A 70 -8.50 15.72 14.66
C GLY A 70 -7.65 15.05 15.75
N PRO A 71 -7.06 15.82 16.68
CA PRO A 71 -6.34 15.27 17.82
C PRO A 71 -7.30 14.52 18.76
N GLY A 72 -6.85 13.37 19.31
CA GLY A 72 -7.64 12.56 20.25
C GLY A 72 -8.62 11.58 19.61
N GLY A 73 -8.51 11.34 18.30
CA GLY A 73 -9.34 10.39 17.56
C GLY A 73 -8.99 8.91 17.80
N ARG A 74 -9.80 8.04 17.17
CA ARG A 74 -9.58 6.59 17.10
C ARG A 74 -8.21 6.25 16.50
N VAL A 75 -7.69 5.07 16.81
CA VAL A 75 -6.49 4.55 16.13
C VAL A 75 -6.84 4.27 14.68
N VAL A 76 -6.13 4.91 13.76
CA VAL A 76 -6.37 4.78 12.31
C VAL A 76 -5.67 3.54 11.77
N VAL A 77 -6.44 2.69 11.10
CA VAL A 77 -6.03 1.44 10.48
C VAL A 77 -6.26 1.52 8.97
N ASP A 78 -5.35 0.93 8.18
CA ASP A 78 -5.56 0.68 6.76
C ASP A 78 -5.55 -0.82 6.48
N THR A 79 -6.36 -1.24 5.51
CA THR A 79 -6.39 -2.61 4.97
C THR A 79 -6.23 -2.51 3.46
N CYS A 80 -5.03 -2.78 2.95
CA CYS A 80 -4.75 -2.63 1.52
C CYS A 80 -3.84 -3.74 1.02
N GLY A 81 -3.85 -3.96 -0.28
CA GLY A 81 -2.98 -4.90 -0.97
C GLY A 81 -2.11 -4.18 -1.97
N THR A 82 -0.97 -4.76 -2.33
CA THR A 82 -0.17 -4.27 -3.45
C THR A 82 -0.88 -4.46 -4.80
N GLY A 83 -1.87 -5.36 -4.88
CA GLY A 83 -2.50 -5.76 -6.13
C GLY A 83 -1.56 -6.65 -6.96
N GLY A 84 -2.01 -7.07 -8.15
CA GLY A 84 -1.21 -7.95 -9.01
C GLY A 84 -1.27 -9.44 -8.67
N ALA A 85 -2.01 -9.81 -7.63
CA ALA A 85 -2.38 -11.20 -7.31
C ALA A 85 -3.73 -11.60 -7.95
N PRO A 86 -4.04 -12.92 -8.03
CA PRO A 86 -5.37 -13.40 -8.40
C PRO A 86 -6.47 -12.74 -7.58
N LYS A 87 -7.63 -12.50 -8.20
CA LYS A 87 -8.72 -11.76 -7.58
C LYS A 87 -9.81 -12.66 -7.02
N THR A 88 -10.08 -12.48 -5.74
CA THR A 88 -11.26 -12.93 -5.01
C THR A 88 -12.29 -11.80 -4.93
N PHE A 89 -13.38 -11.99 -4.19
CA PHE A 89 -14.21 -10.87 -3.75
C PHE A 89 -13.37 -9.84 -2.96
N ASN A 90 -13.89 -8.63 -2.78
CA ASN A 90 -13.12 -7.52 -2.19
C ASN A 90 -12.93 -7.65 -0.67
N VAL A 91 -12.15 -8.65 -0.24
CA VAL A 91 -11.86 -9.02 1.16
C VAL A 91 -11.39 -7.81 1.95
N SER A 92 -10.30 -7.15 1.56
CA SER A 92 -9.80 -5.99 2.30
C SER A 92 -10.81 -4.84 2.42
N THR A 93 -11.76 -4.68 1.47
CA THR A 93 -12.82 -3.66 1.56
C THR A 93 -13.86 -4.04 2.60
N LEU A 94 -14.35 -5.28 2.55
CA LEU A 94 -15.35 -5.76 3.52
C LEU A 94 -14.76 -5.87 4.91
N SER A 95 -13.50 -6.30 5.05
CA SER A 95 -12.79 -6.36 6.33
C SER A 95 -12.72 -4.98 7.00
N ALA A 96 -12.48 -3.90 6.25
CA ALA A 96 -12.50 -2.54 6.81
C ALA A 96 -13.88 -2.16 7.37
N ILE A 97 -14.95 -2.48 6.64
CA ILE A 97 -16.33 -2.18 7.05
C ILE A 97 -16.72 -3.00 8.28
N VAL A 98 -16.48 -4.31 8.26
CA VAL A 98 -16.79 -5.22 9.36
C VAL A 98 -16.00 -4.84 10.61
N ALA A 99 -14.69 -4.61 10.49
CA ALA A 99 -13.85 -4.27 11.63
C ALA A 99 -14.18 -2.89 12.22
N ALA A 100 -14.52 -1.90 11.39
CA ALA A 100 -15.01 -0.60 11.86
C ALA A 100 -16.31 -0.72 12.66
N SER A 101 -17.22 -1.60 12.23
CA SER A 101 -18.49 -1.85 12.97
C SER A 101 -18.29 -2.56 14.31
N ALA A 102 -17.16 -3.26 14.49
CA ALA A 102 -16.86 -4.04 15.68
C ALA A 102 -16.02 -3.29 16.73
N SER A 103 -15.66 -2.02 16.49
CA SER A 103 -14.82 -1.24 17.41
C SER A 103 -15.16 0.24 17.42
N ASP A 104 -15.31 0.80 18.62
CA ASP A 104 -15.40 2.24 18.89
C ASP A 104 -14.02 2.92 19.00
N ARG A 105 -12.93 2.13 19.04
CA ARG A 105 -11.54 2.60 19.20
C ARG A 105 -10.73 2.62 17.92
N LEU A 106 -11.16 1.87 16.91
CA LEU A 106 -10.48 1.76 15.62
C LEU A 106 -11.26 2.53 14.56
N ALA A 107 -10.54 3.22 13.69
CA ALA A 107 -11.10 3.86 12.51
C ALA A 107 -10.35 3.36 11.27
N PHE A 108 -11.08 2.98 10.23
CA PHE A 108 -10.51 2.38 9.02
C PHE A 108 -10.48 3.40 7.88
N ALA A 109 -9.31 3.98 7.64
CA ALA A 109 -9.09 4.86 6.49
C ALA A 109 -8.53 4.03 5.34
N LYS A 110 -9.41 3.37 4.58
CA LYS A 110 -9.00 2.44 3.55
C LYS A 110 -8.42 3.18 2.35
N HIS A 111 -7.14 2.98 2.04
CA HIS A 111 -6.54 3.50 0.83
C HIS A 111 -6.79 2.56 -0.35
N GLY A 112 -7.26 3.07 -1.47
CA GLY A 112 -7.57 2.25 -2.63
C GLY A 112 -7.50 2.98 -3.95
N ASN A 113 -7.45 2.21 -5.04
CA ASN A 113 -7.39 2.71 -6.40
C ASN A 113 -8.35 1.90 -7.29
N ARG A 114 -8.54 2.36 -8.53
CA ARG A 114 -9.25 1.59 -9.57
C ARG A 114 -8.45 0.36 -9.95
N SER A 115 -9.15 -0.75 -10.16
CA SER A 115 -8.50 -1.97 -10.64
C SER A 115 -8.34 -1.94 -12.16
N ARG A 116 -7.23 -2.50 -12.66
CA ARG A 116 -7.08 -2.81 -14.10
C ARG A 116 -8.10 -3.84 -14.59
N THR A 117 -8.63 -4.68 -13.69
CA THR A 117 -9.61 -5.72 -14.01
C THR A 117 -11.06 -5.27 -13.80
N GLY A 118 -11.28 -4.04 -13.30
CA GLY A 118 -12.61 -3.55 -12.94
C GLY A 118 -13.23 -4.20 -11.69
N ARG A 119 -12.46 -4.97 -10.93
CA ARG A 119 -12.90 -5.67 -9.70
C ARG A 119 -12.16 -5.18 -8.45
N GLY A 120 -11.91 -3.89 -8.32
CA GLY A 120 -11.21 -3.29 -7.18
C GLY A 120 -12.15 -2.73 -6.12
N SER A 121 -11.54 -2.16 -5.08
CA SER A 121 -12.25 -1.55 -3.95
C SER A 121 -13.11 -0.35 -4.39
N ALA A 122 -12.58 0.47 -5.29
CA ALA A 122 -13.31 1.60 -5.87
C ALA A 122 -14.57 1.14 -6.59
N GLU A 123 -14.48 0.10 -7.43
CA GLU A 123 -15.62 -0.40 -8.20
C GLU A 123 -16.70 -1.02 -7.30
N VAL A 124 -16.33 -1.80 -6.28
CA VAL A 124 -17.29 -2.36 -5.31
C VAL A 124 -17.98 -1.26 -4.50
N LEU A 125 -17.24 -0.28 -4.02
CA LEU A 125 -17.82 0.83 -3.25
C LEU A 125 -18.77 1.68 -4.12
N GLN A 126 -18.42 1.94 -5.38
CA GLN A 126 -19.33 2.60 -6.33
C GLN A 126 -20.60 1.78 -6.58
N ALA A 127 -20.48 0.47 -6.76
CA ALA A 127 -21.63 -0.42 -6.94
C ALA A 127 -22.56 -0.44 -5.70
N LEU A 128 -22.00 -0.23 -4.50
CA LEU A 128 -22.76 -0.07 -3.25
C LEU A 128 -23.34 1.34 -3.05
N GLY A 129 -23.15 2.25 -4.00
CA GLY A 129 -23.66 3.64 -3.94
C GLY A 129 -22.80 4.59 -3.11
N VAL A 130 -21.57 4.21 -2.75
CA VAL A 130 -20.63 5.08 -2.03
C VAL A 130 -20.04 6.10 -3.01
N ASN A 131 -20.08 7.37 -2.62
CA ASN A 131 -19.36 8.42 -3.34
C ASN A 131 -17.84 8.31 -3.09
N ILE A 132 -17.12 7.64 -3.99
CA ILE A 132 -15.66 7.50 -3.90
C ILE A 132 -14.89 8.78 -4.24
N ASP A 133 -15.56 9.78 -4.82
CA ASP A 133 -15.00 11.09 -5.17
C ASP A 133 -15.23 12.13 -4.06
N ALA A 134 -15.54 11.67 -2.84
CA ALA A 134 -15.69 12.52 -1.67
C ALA A 134 -14.39 13.30 -1.39
N SER A 135 -14.53 14.59 -1.03
CA SER A 135 -13.40 15.44 -0.65
C SER A 135 -12.71 14.93 0.63
N PRO A 136 -11.44 15.30 0.88
CA PRO A 136 -10.75 14.93 2.12
C PRO A 136 -11.54 15.29 3.39
N GLU A 137 -12.23 16.43 3.43
CA GLU A 137 -13.06 16.85 4.56
C GLU A 137 -14.26 15.93 4.76
N ARG A 138 -14.87 15.47 3.67
CA ARG A 138 -15.99 14.52 3.74
C ARG A 138 -15.51 13.13 4.16
N GLN A 139 -14.32 12.72 3.72
CA GLN A 139 -13.71 11.47 4.16
C GLN A 139 -13.40 11.50 5.66
N ALA A 140 -12.87 12.62 6.18
CA ALA A 140 -12.67 12.82 7.61
C ALA A 140 -13.99 12.72 8.39
N ALA A 141 -15.05 13.40 7.92
CA ALA A 141 -16.36 13.34 8.55
C ALA A 141 -16.95 11.91 8.54
N CYS A 142 -16.73 11.12 7.48
CA CYS A 142 -17.11 9.71 7.45
C CYS A 142 -16.31 8.88 8.46
N LEU A 143 -15.01 9.14 8.60
CA LEU A 143 -14.16 8.45 9.54
C LEU A 143 -14.61 8.70 11.00
N ASP A 144 -14.98 9.94 11.32
CA ASP A 144 -15.49 10.32 12.64
C ASP A 144 -16.88 9.72 12.92
N ALA A 145 -17.81 9.83 11.97
CA ALA A 145 -19.20 9.41 12.16
C ALA A 145 -19.38 7.88 12.08
N CYS A 146 -18.70 7.23 11.14
CA CYS A 146 -18.91 5.81 10.81
C CYS A 146 -17.74 4.91 11.21
N GLY A 147 -16.59 5.48 11.60
CA GLY A 147 -15.38 4.70 11.85
C GLY A 147 -14.71 4.14 10.59
N VAL A 148 -15.19 4.51 9.40
CA VAL A 148 -14.62 4.05 8.14
C VAL A 148 -14.76 5.12 7.06
N CYS A 149 -13.71 5.29 6.28
CA CYS A 149 -13.74 6.08 5.06
C CYS A 149 -12.93 5.40 3.95
N PHE A 150 -13.17 5.84 2.72
CA PHE A 150 -12.38 5.42 1.56
C PHE A 150 -11.55 6.60 1.05
N CYS A 151 -10.25 6.38 0.97
CA CYS A 151 -9.28 7.36 0.48
C CYS A 151 -8.94 6.96 -0.95
N PHE A 152 -9.51 7.65 -1.94
CA PHE A 152 -9.29 7.30 -3.34
C PHE A 152 -7.95 7.86 -3.84
N ALA A 153 -6.99 6.98 -4.14
CA ALA A 153 -5.59 7.32 -4.42
C ALA A 153 -5.42 8.43 -5.49
N VAL A 154 -6.30 8.48 -6.49
CA VAL A 154 -6.29 9.51 -7.55
C VAL A 154 -6.39 10.93 -6.98
N HIS A 155 -7.16 11.12 -5.91
CA HIS A 155 -7.36 12.42 -5.28
C HIS A 155 -6.27 12.77 -4.27
N HIS A 156 -5.55 11.76 -3.75
CA HIS A 156 -4.54 11.96 -2.71
C HIS A 156 -3.11 12.05 -3.24
N HIS A 157 -2.82 11.55 -4.44
CA HIS A 157 -1.47 11.58 -5.01
C HIS A 157 -1.39 12.37 -6.33
N PRO A 158 -1.74 13.68 -6.36
CA PRO A 158 -1.74 14.48 -7.59
C PRO A 158 -0.35 14.61 -8.22
N ALA A 159 0.71 14.57 -7.41
CA ALA A 159 2.11 14.60 -7.87
C ALA A 159 2.48 13.41 -8.77
N MET A 160 1.72 12.30 -8.70
CA MET A 160 1.93 11.14 -9.56
C MET A 160 1.77 11.46 -11.05
N LYS A 161 1.10 12.56 -11.41
CA LYS A 161 0.97 13.00 -12.82
C LYS A 161 2.33 13.11 -13.52
N HIS A 162 3.40 13.43 -12.80
CA HIS A 162 4.75 13.55 -13.34
C HIS A 162 5.41 12.20 -13.66
N ALA A 163 4.99 11.12 -13.00
CA ALA A 163 5.54 9.77 -13.22
C ALA A 163 4.67 8.89 -14.13
N ILE A 164 3.42 9.30 -14.43
CA ILE A 164 2.47 8.46 -15.20
C ILE A 164 2.97 8.16 -16.62
N GLY A 165 3.61 9.13 -17.29
CA GLY A 165 4.14 8.97 -18.65
C GLY A 165 5.16 7.85 -18.73
N ALA A 166 6.28 8.00 -18.01
CA ALA A 166 7.31 6.98 -17.88
C ALA A 166 6.78 5.61 -17.46
N ARG A 167 5.92 5.55 -16.42
CA ARG A 167 5.37 4.27 -15.93
C ARG A 167 4.52 3.57 -16.98
N ARG A 168 3.74 4.32 -17.78
CA ARG A 168 2.94 3.76 -18.87
C ARG A 168 3.85 3.20 -19.97
N SER A 169 4.92 3.92 -20.32
CA SER A 169 5.88 3.51 -21.34
C SER A 169 6.67 2.26 -20.96
N LEU A 170 7.06 2.12 -19.67
CA LEU A 170 7.74 0.92 -19.17
C LEU A 170 6.86 -0.33 -19.26
N GLY A 171 5.57 -0.23 -18.92
CA GLY A 171 4.62 -1.32 -19.05
C GLY A 171 4.80 -2.50 -18.08
N PHE A 172 5.80 -2.47 -17.19
CA PHE A 172 6.05 -3.48 -16.16
C PHE A 172 5.99 -2.90 -14.73
N PRO A 173 5.81 -3.76 -13.69
CA PRO A 173 5.79 -3.31 -12.29
C PRO A 173 7.15 -2.72 -11.86
N THR A 174 7.10 -1.63 -11.10
CA THR A 174 8.30 -0.91 -10.60
C THR A 174 8.20 -0.70 -9.09
N LEU A 175 9.16 -0.02 -8.47
CA LEU A 175 9.10 0.37 -7.05
C LEU A 175 7.76 1.01 -6.67
N PHE A 176 7.14 1.81 -7.55
CA PHE A 176 5.82 2.42 -7.33
C PHE A 176 4.70 1.42 -7.02
N ASN A 177 4.81 0.17 -7.48
CA ASN A 177 3.83 -0.88 -7.19
C ASN A 177 3.87 -1.34 -5.73
N LEU A 178 4.96 -1.05 -5.00
CA LEU A 178 5.10 -1.33 -3.57
C LEU A 178 4.61 -0.16 -2.69
N LEU A 179 4.52 1.05 -3.25
CA LEU A 179 4.31 2.27 -2.45
C LEU A 179 2.84 2.52 -2.08
N GLY A 180 1.87 1.96 -2.81
CA GLY A 180 0.44 2.20 -2.56
C GLY A 180 0.03 1.94 -1.11
N PRO A 181 0.33 0.74 -0.56
CA PRO A 181 0.09 0.44 0.85
C PRO A 181 0.86 1.30 1.85
N LEU A 182 1.98 1.89 1.45
CA LEU A 182 2.86 2.63 2.37
C LEU A 182 2.53 4.13 2.47
N THR A 183 1.56 4.62 1.70
CA THR A 183 1.38 6.06 1.44
C THR A 183 -0.02 6.56 1.79
N ASN A 184 -0.70 5.87 2.71
CA ASN A 184 -2.05 6.20 3.17
C ASN A 184 -2.17 7.69 3.59
N PRO A 185 -3.13 8.46 3.03
CA PRO A 185 -3.26 9.91 3.28
C PRO A 185 -3.77 10.27 4.67
N ALA A 186 -4.33 9.31 5.40
CA ALA A 186 -4.71 9.45 6.81
C ALA A 186 -3.54 9.16 7.76
N ARG A 187 -2.35 8.81 7.23
CA ARG A 187 -1.15 8.44 8.01
C ARG A 187 -1.45 7.34 9.04
N ALA A 188 -2.20 6.32 8.60
CA ALA A 188 -2.57 5.18 9.43
C ALA A 188 -1.35 4.62 10.18
N SER A 189 -1.41 4.60 11.52
CA SER A 189 -0.31 4.09 12.35
C SER A 189 -0.30 2.56 12.39
N ARG A 190 -1.42 1.93 12.00
CA ARG A 190 -1.56 0.48 11.94
C ARG A 190 -2.06 0.01 10.59
N GLN A 191 -1.54 -1.09 10.08
CA GLN A 191 -1.91 -1.57 8.73
C GLN A 191 -1.99 -3.09 8.63
N VAL A 192 -2.88 -3.59 7.79
CA VAL A 192 -2.86 -4.96 7.27
C VAL A 192 -2.59 -4.86 5.77
N ILE A 193 -1.44 -5.38 5.34
CA ILE A 193 -0.93 -5.26 3.99
C ILE A 193 -0.83 -6.64 3.35
N GLY A 194 -1.61 -6.86 2.30
CA GLY A 194 -1.46 -8.01 1.42
C GLY A 194 -0.41 -7.77 0.34
N VAL A 195 0.39 -8.78 0.01
CA VAL A 195 1.44 -8.67 -1.02
C VAL A 195 1.33 -9.79 -2.05
N TYR A 196 1.57 -9.48 -3.32
CA TYR A 196 1.45 -10.47 -4.41
C TYR A 196 2.56 -11.52 -4.48
N ALA A 197 3.65 -11.36 -3.72
CA ALA A 197 4.79 -12.28 -3.76
C ALA A 197 5.39 -12.52 -2.36
N PRO A 198 5.88 -13.75 -2.08
CA PRO A 198 6.27 -14.15 -0.73
C PRO A 198 7.53 -13.45 -0.19
N HIS A 199 8.42 -12.98 -1.07
CA HIS A 199 9.61 -12.21 -0.68
C HIS A 199 9.26 -10.79 -0.24
N LEU A 200 8.12 -10.25 -0.71
CA LEU A 200 7.68 -8.90 -0.34
C LEU A 200 7.18 -8.81 1.11
N VAL A 201 6.85 -9.94 1.73
CA VAL A 201 6.42 -9.98 3.15
C VAL A 201 7.49 -9.38 4.05
N GLU A 202 8.73 -9.81 3.87
CA GLU A 202 9.87 -9.33 4.65
C GLU A 202 10.29 -7.91 4.24
N MET A 203 10.32 -7.62 2.93
CA MET A 203 10.65 -6.29 2.42
C MET A 203 9.72 -5.21 3.00
N LEU A 204 8.41 -5.42 2.91
CA LEU A 204 7.42 -4.44 3.38
C LEU A 204 7.33 -4.40 4.91
N ALA A 205 7.57 -5.51 5.61
CA ALA A 205 7.64 -5.48 7.07
C ALA A 205 8.80 -4.62 7.57
N ASN A 206 9.99 -4.78 6.99
CA ASN A 206 11.16 -3.95 7.34
C ASN A 206 10.98 -2.50 6.89
N ALA A 207 10.37 -2.25 5.73
CA ALA A 207 10.04 -0.89 5.30
C ALA A 207 9.08 -0.20 6.29
N GLN A 208 8.11 -0.93 6.83
CA GLN A 208 7.19 -0.39 7.84
C GLN A 208 7.87 -0.01 9.15
N VAL A 209 8.90 -0.78 9.57
CA VAL A 209 9.76 -0.38 10.69
C VAL A 209 10.48 0.94 10.37
N GLY A 210 11.12 1.06 9.20
CA GLY A 210 11.82 2.28 8.77
C GLY A 210 10.90 3.50 8.56
N LEU A 211 9.61 3.26 8.34
CA LEU A 211 8.56 4.27 8.20
C LEU A 211 7.87 4.61 9.53
N GLY A 212 8.27 3.98 10.64
CA GLY A 212 7.76 4.26 11.98
C GLY A 212 6.34 3.75 12.24
N ALA A 213 5.90 2.68 11.58
CA ALA A 213 4.59 2.07 11.86
C ALA A 213 4.51 1.57 13.31
N GLU A 214 3.38 1.79 13.98
CA GLU A 214 3.15 1.29 15.34
C GLU A 214 2.95 -0.23 15.31
N ARG A 215 2.08 -0.70 14.42
CA ARG A 215 1.82 -2.13 14.20
C ARG A 215 1.47 -2.40 12.74
N ALA A 216 2.03 -3.44 12.15
CA ALA A 216 1.58 -3.88 10.83
C ALA A 216 1.53 -5.40 10.74
N ILE A 217 0.60 -5.92 9.94
CA ILE A 217 0.58 -7.31 9.51
C ILE A 217 0.82 -7.30 8.01
N ILE A 218 1.84 -8.00 7.55
CA ILE A 218 2.12 -8.16 6.12
C ILE A 218 1.91 -9.63 5.78
N ALA A 219 1.09 -9.92 4.79
CA ALA A 219 0.67 -11.28 4.48
C ALA A 219 0.76 -11.60 2.99
N HIS A 220 1.14 -12.85 2.70
CA HIS A 220 1.03 -13.49 1.40
C HIS A 220 0.53 -14.91 1.61
N SER A 221 -0.48 -15.33 0.86
CA SER A 221 -0.97 -16.70 0.94
C SER A 221 -0.22 -17.64 0.01
N GLU A 222 -0.11 -18.92 0.37
CA GLU A 222 0.56 -19.93 -0.46
C GLU A 222 -0.17 -20.23 -1.78
N ASP A 223 -1.48 -19.92 -1.87
CA ASP A 223 -2.26 -19.94 -3.11
C ASP A 223 -2.11 -18.64 -3.93
N GLY A 224 -1.21 -17.74 -3.53
CA GLY A 224 -0.75 -16.60 -4.32
C GLY A 224 -1.57 -15.32 -4.18
N LEU A 225 -2.50 -15.25 -3.21
CA LEU A 225 -3.33 -14.07 -2.96
C LEU A 225 -2.56 -12.98 -2.19
N ASP A 226 -2.92 -11.74 -2.47
CA ASP A 226 -2.54 -10.56 -1.69
C ASP A 226 -3.55 -10.30 -0.55
N GLU A 227 -3.98 -11.36 0.13
CA GLU A 227 -4.93 -11.35 1.25
C GLU A 227 -4.61 -12.53 2.20
N LEU A 228 -5.15 -12.53 3.42
CA LEU A 228 -5.13 -13.72 4.28
C LEU A 228 -6.13 -14.74 3.74
N SER A 229 -5.63 -15.85 3.19
CA SER A 229 -6.43 -16.92 2.61
C SER A 229 -6.94 -17.91 3.65
N THR A 230 -8.16 -18.42 3.40
CA THR A 230 -8.76 -19.56 4.10
C THR A 230 -8.65 -20.87 3.32
N THR A 231 -8.07 -20.84 2.11
CA THR A 231 -7.86 -22.02 1.25
C THR A 231 -6.49 -22.64 1.47
N ALA A 232 -5.51 -21.85 1.93
CA ALA A 232 -4.11 -22.24 2.08
C ALA A 232 -3.44 -21.54 3.27
N PRO A 233 -2.30 -22.05 3.77
CA PRO A 233 -1.50 -21.33 4.76
C PRO A 233 -1.00 -19.97 4.25
N ASN A 234 -0.67 -19.09 5.18
CA ASN A 234 -0.25 -17.72 4.90
C ASN A 234 1.12 -17.46 5.52
N LYS A 235 2.06 -16.93 4.74
CA LYS A 235 3.29 -16.33 5.26
C LYS A 235 2.95 -14.96 5.81
N VAL A 236 3.16 -14.75 7.11
CA VAL A 236 2.80 -13.52 7.80
C VAL A 236 4.00 -12.94 8.53
N ALA A 237 4.23 -11.64 8.37
CA ALA A 237 5.12 -10.85 9.21
C ALA A 237 4.30 -9.92 10.11
N HIS A 238 4.66 -9.87 11.40
CA HIS A 238 4.13 -8.93 12.38
C HIS A 238 5.19 -7.87 12.65
N VAL A 239 4.85 -6.62 12.38
CA VAL A 239 5.61 -5.45 12.80
C VAL A 239 5.00 -4.94 14.09
N ARG A 240 5.83 -4.83 15.13
CA ARG A 240 5.40 -4.30 16.43
C ARG A 240 6.60 -3.74 17.18
N ASP A 241 6.43 -2.55 17.73
CA ASP A 241 7.40 -1.92 18.63
C ASP A 241 8.83 -1.87 18.01
N GLY A 242 8.90 -1.56 16.71
CA GLY A 242 10.17 -1.47 15.95
C GLY A 242 10.81 -2.81 15.56
N SER A 243 10.13 -3.94 15.80
CA SER A 243 10.63 -5.28 15.50
C SER A 243 9.73 -6.02 14.52
N VAL A 244 10.31 -7.00 13.82
CA VAL A 244 9.59 -7.90 12.90
C VAL A 244 9.68 -9.32 13.42
N SER A 245 8.54 -10.01 13.49
CA SER A 245 8.48 -11.47 13.71
C SER A 245 7.70 -12.14 12.59
N PHE A 246 8.02 -13.40 12.31
CA PHE A 246 7.42 -14.16 11.22
C PHE A 246 6.67 -15.37 11.75
N GLN A 247 5.58 -15.72 11.08
CA GLN A 247 4.85 -16.96 11.31
C GLN A 247 4.19 -17.47 10.04
N THR A 248 3.89 -18.76 10.02
CA THR A 248 2.91 -19.33 9.10
C THR A 248 1.55 -19.37 9.80
N LEU A 249 0.54 -18.72 9.21
CA LEU A 249 -0.81 -18.69 9.74
C LEU A 249 -1.73 -19.51 8.86
N ASP A 250 -2.38 -20.51 9.46
CA ASP A 250 -3.35 -21.34 8.76
C ASP A 250 -4.75 -21.15 9.36
N ALA A 251 -5.77 -20.94 8.53
CA ALA A 251 -7.13 -20.65 8.96
C ALA A 251 -7.72 -21.75 9.86
N THR A 252 -7.35 -23.02 9.64
CA THR A 252 -7.81 -24.14 10.49
C THR A 252 -7.25 -24.10 11.90
N THR A 253 -6.08 -23.49 12.13
CA THR A 253 -5.56 -23.34 13.51
C THR A 253 -6.34 -22.28 14.30
N LEU A 254 -7.10 -21.43 13.61
CA LEU A 254 -8.05 -20.47 14.18
C LEU A 254 -9.48 -21.04 14.30
N GLY A 255 -9.68 -22.32 13.98
CA GLY A 255 -11.00 -22.96 14.02
C GLY A 255 -11.90 -22.69 12.81
N LEU A 256 -11.37 -22.08 11.75
CA LEU A 256 -12.11 -21.86 10.51
C LEU A 256 -12.00 -23.10 9.59
N ALA A 257 -13.09 -23.42 8.88
CA ALA A 257 -13.07 -24.47 7.87
C ALA A 257 -12.22 -24.06 6.66
N ARG A 258 -11.59 -25.05 6.02
CA ARG A 258 -10.89 -24.87 4.75
C ARG A 258 -11.90 -24.47 3.68
N ALA A 259 -11.73 -23.29 3.09
CA ALA A 259 -12.51 -22.88 1.92
C ALA A 259 -11.88 -23.42 0.63
N THR A 260 -12.65 -23.41 -0.45
CA THR A 260 -12.14 -23.57 -1.81
C THR A 260 -11.97 -22.21 -2.48
N VAL A 261 -11.19 -22.15 -3.56
CA VAL A 261 -11.05 -20.91 -4.34
C VAL A 261 -12.39 -20.45 -4.93
N GLU A 262 -13.31 -21.38 -5.21
CA GLU A 262 -14.65 -21.05 -5.73
C GLU A 262 -15.50 -20.31 -4.70
N ASP A 263 -15.36 -20.65 -3.41
CA ASP A 263 -16.06 -19.98 -2.31
C ASP A 263 -15.62 -18.52 -2.14
N LEU A 264 -14.49 -18.12 -2.74
CA LEU A 264 -13.91 -16.78 -2.66
C LEU A 264 -14.20 -15.90 -3.89
N ARG A 265 -15.09 -16.30 -4.79
CA ARG A 265 -15.39 -15.55 -6.03
C ARG A 265 -16.53 -14.55 -5.90
#